data_AF-A0A820FWZ8-F1
#
_entry.id   AF-A0A820FWZ8-F1
#
_cell.length_a   1.000
_cell.length_b   1.000
_cell.length_c   1.000
_cell.angle_alpha   90.00
_cell.angle_beta   90.00
_cell.angle_gamma   90.00
#
_symmetry.space_group_name_H-M   'P 1'
#
loop_
_entity.id
_entity.type
_entity.pdbx_description
1 polymer ?
#
loop_
_entity_poly.entity_id
_entity_poly.type
_entity_poly.pdbx_seq_one_letter_code
_entity_poly.pdbx_strand_id
1 'polypeptide(L)'
;SIGKPYTTITDRWLEGLFNEADRDRNGLLCKREVQILLSEKLNVRLTPEEFEQYFEQSTLSTAKRRGQLRVEEFITFYQMLTYRPELMHIIHTYSESCELCTCNRNPTIANICPRWQVIESSLVSMVPVISCLPFAQPFGPASTISSVTGNYMTIEEVKEFMLNEQKQSLTLTQVAELIKKFDPSTEGKECIELGVDGLREILLSEENQLMKPEHRNTIYQDMTKPITHYWINTSHNTYLCANQVVGDCTGESYVQALKRGCRSVELDLHDGADGHPVVRHAFTFIKDADLREILNQIKQFAFCESPYPLFLNLENHCSIMQQKIVAIFLIDIFGRKKESRTK
;
A
#
# COMPACT_ATOMS: atom_id res chain seq x y z
N SER A 1 9.82 42.88 -10.11
CA SER A 1 8.64 42.08 -9.74
C SER A 1 9.05 40.63 -9.79
N ILE A 2 9.51 40.10 -8.65
CA ILE A 2 9.89 38.69 -8.50
C ILE A 2 8.58 37.90 -8.55
N GLY A 3 8.44 36.99 -9.51
CA GLY A 3 7.24 36.16 -9.66
C GLY A 3 6.97 35.40 -8.36
N LYS A 4 5.72 35.43 -7.90
CA LYS A 4 5.30 34.61 -6.75
C LYS A 4 5.58 33.14 -7.10
N PRO A 5 6.18 32.34 -6.20
CA PRO A 5 6.20 30.90 -6.37
C PRO A 5 4.76 30.41 -6.52
N TYR A 6 4.55 29.52 -7.49
CA TYR A 6 3.26 29.02 -7.95
C TYR A 6 2.39 28.56 -6.77
N THR A 7 1.21 29.16 -6.62
CA THR A 7 0.22 28.76 -5.61
C THR A 7 -0.51 27.52 -6.10
N THR A 8 -0.04 26.33 -5.72
CA THR A 8 -0.72 25.07 -6.07
C THR A 8 -1.99 24.89 -5.23
N ILE A 9 -2.88 23.97 -5.62
CA ILE A 9 -4.01 23.54 -4.76
C ILE A 9 -3.51 23.07 -3.39
N THR A 10 -2.29 22.51 -3.36
CA THR A 10 -1.55 22.10 -2.17
C THR A 10 -1.35 23.28 -1.21
N ASP A 11 -1.05 24.49 -1.68
CA ASP A 11 -0.84 25.66 -0.81
C ASP A 11 -2.13 26.11 -0.11
N ARG A 12 -3.27 26.10 -0.81
CA ARG A 12 -4.58 26.40 -0.19
C ARG A 12 -5.00 25.36 0.85
N TRP A 13 -4.69 24.09 0.60
CA TRP A 13 -4.92 23.05 1.61
C TRP A 13 -3.96 23.18 2.80
N LEU A 14 -2.70 23.52 2.56
CA LEU A 14 -1.70 23.79 3.60
C LEU A 14 -2.07 25.01 4.45
N GLU A 15 -2.62 26.07 3.85
CA GLU A 15 -3.21 27.20 4.57
C GLU A 15 -4.37 26.75 5.46
N GLY A 16 -5.23 25.85 4.99
CA GLY A 16 -6.29 25.24 5.78
C GLY A 16 -5.75 24.48 6.99
N LEU A 17 -4.76 23.60 6.78
CA LEU A 17 -4.09 22.87 7.84
C LEU A 17 -3.39 23.78 8.85
N PHE A 18 -2.76 24.85 8.36
CA PHE A 18 -2.14 25.85 9.21
C PHE A 18 -3.18 26.47 10.16
N ASN A 19 -4.31 26.91 9.63
CA ASN A 19 -5.38 27.51 10.41
C ASN A 19 -6.00 26.55 11.42
N GLU A 20 -6.08 25.25 11.09
CA GLU A 20 -6.53 24.22 12.03
C GLU A 20 -5.51 23.93 13.15
N ALA A 21 -4.21 24.01 12.83
CA ALA A 21 -3.13 23.78 13.77
C ALA A 21 -2.90 24.97 14.72
N ASP A 22 -3.24 26.19 14.28
CA ASP A 22 -3.18 27.43 15.07
C ASP A 22 -4.32 27.47 16.10
N ARG A 23 -4.11 26.76 17.22
CA ARG A 23 -5.16 26.53 18.23
C ARG A 23 -5.44 27.79 19.04
N ASP A 24 -4.43 28.62 19.26
CA ASP A 24 -4.55 29.87 19.99
C ASP A 24 -4.93 31.07 19.09
N ARG A 25 -5.00 30.84 17.76
CA ARG A 25 -5.40 31.82 16.73
C ARG A 25 -4.49 33.05 16.70
N ASN A 26 -3.21 32.85 17.00
CA ASN A 26 -2.23 33.93 17.04
C ASN A 26 -1.62 34.22 15.64
N GLY A 27 -1.98 33.43 14.62
CA GLY A 27 -1.48 33.54 13.25
C GLY A 27 -0.09 32.92 13.03
N LEU A 28 0.41 32.12 13.98
CA LEU A 28 1.73 31.49 14.01
C LEU A 28 1.64 30.09 14.61
N LEU A 29 2.43 29.15 14.11
CA LEU A 29 2.51 27.80 14.70
C LEU A 29 3.74 27.66 15.59
N CYS A 30 3.53 27.36 16.87
CA CYS A 30 4.62 26.97 17.75
C CYS A 30 5.02 25.50 17.51
N LYS A 31 6.22 25.10 17.97
CA LYS A 31 6.71 23.71 17.84
C LYS A 31 5.70 22.66 18.30
N ARG A 32 5.00 22.93 19.41
CA ARG A 32 4.00 22.02 19.97
C ARG A 32 2.81 21.83 19.03
N GLU A 33 2.33 22.90 18.40
CA GLU A 33 1.21 22.82 17.44
C GLU A 33 1.60 22.04 16.20
N VAL A 34 2.82 22.27 15.67
CA VAL A 34 3.33 21.50 14.53
C VAL A 34 3.51 20.01 14.89
N GLN A 35 4.04 19.68 16.07
CA GLN A 35 4.18 18.29 16.52
C GLN A 35 2.84 17.56 16.65
N ILE A 36 1.82 18.26 17.17
CA ILE A 36 0.46 17.74 17.27
C ILE A 36 -0.14 17.54 15.87
N LEU A 37 0.01 18.50 14.97
CA LEU A 37 -0.44 18.38 13.58
C LEU A 37 0.20 17.16 12.90
N LEU A 38 1.52 17.01 13.03
CA LEU A 38 2.25 15.88 12.44
C LEU A 38 1.77 14.54 12.99
N SER A 39 1.62 14.41 14.31
CA SER A 39 1.28 13.15 14.95
C SER A 39 -0.21 12.78 14.88
N GLU A 40 -1.12 13.72 15.16
CA GLU A 40 -2.55 13.45 15.29
C GLU A 40 -3.31 13.57 13.97
N LYS A 41 -2.80 14.36 13.00
CA LYS A 41 -3.52 14.63 11.74
C LYS A 41 -2.82 14.04 10.53
N LEU A 42 -1.51 14.22 10.42
CA LEU A 42 -0.74 13.77 9.26
C LEU A 42 -0.13 12.38 9.45
N ASN A 43 -0.20 11.82 10.66
CA ASN A 43 0.40 10.54 11.05
C ASN A 43 1.89 10.43 10.66
N VAL A 44 2.62 11.53 10.74
CA VAL A 44 4.06 11.63 10.50
C VAL A 44 4.79 11.46 11.82
N ARG A 45 5.80 10.58 11.84
CA ARG A 45 6.67 10.35 12.99
C ARG A 45 8.08 10.81 12.65
N LEU A 46 8.56 11.83 13.33
CA LEU A 46 9.92 12.35 13.24
C LEU A 46 10.63 12.14 14.58
N THR A 47 11.95 11.94 14.53
CA THR A 47 12.76 12.05 15.75
C THR A 47 12.81 13.52 16.21
N PRO A 48 13.10 13.80 17.49
CA PRO A 48 13.29 15.17 17.96
C PRO A 48 14.35 15.93 17.16
N GLU A 49 15.42 15.26 16.75
CA GLU A 49 16.52 15.87 15.98
C GLU A 49 16.07 16.24 14.55
N GLU A 50 15.36 15.35 13.86
CA GLU A 50 14.82 15.61 12.52
C GLU A 50 13.82 16.76 12.54
N PHE A 51 12.89 16.75 13.49
CA PHE A 51 11.92 17.82 13.65
C PHE A 51 12.60 19.17 13.86
N GLU A 52 13.58 19.24 14.76
CA GLU A 52 14.30 20.48 15.04
C GLU A 52 15.04 20.97 13.79
N GLN A 53 15.71 20.08 13.06
CA GLN A 53 16.43 20.41 11.83
C GLN A 53 15.49 21.02 10.78
N TYR A 54 14.36 20.37 10.47
CA TYR A 54 13.41 20.90 9.48
C TYR A 54 12.76 22.21 9.94
N PHE A 55 12.41 22.29 11.23
CA PHE A 55 11.79 23.48 11.80
C PHE A 55 12.74 24.67 11.72
N GLU A 56 14.00 24.51 12.15
CA GLU A 56 15.01 25.56 12.05
C GLU A 56 15.25 25.97 10.59
N GLN A 57 15.46 25.01 9.68
CA GLN A 57 15.69 25.30 8.25
C GLN A 57 14.55 26.12 7.61
N SER A 58 13.30 25.84 7.98
CA SER A 58 12.14 26.60 7.48
C SER A 58 12.06 28.04 8.01
N THR A 59 12.54 28.29 9.23
CA THR A 59 12.57 29.64 9.84
C THR A 59 13.74 30.51 9.35
N LEU A 60 14.78 29.92 8.77
CA LEU A 60 15.97 30.65 8.32
C LEU A 60 15.69 31.64 7.18
N SER A 61 14.54 31.55 6.50
CA SER A 61 14.14 32.52 5.46
C SER A 61 13.87 33.92 6.02
N THR A 62 13.66 34.05 7.33
CA THR A 62 13.29 35.33 7.97
C THR A 62 13.86 35.44 9.38
N ALA A 63 15.00 36.11 9.50
CA ALA A 63 15.81 36.26 10.72
C ALA A 63 15.12 36.90 11.96
N LYS A 64 13.79 37.11 11.97
CA LYS A 64 13.11 37.95 12.97
C LYS A 64 12.32 37.22 14.06
N ARG A 65 12.03 35.92 13.96
CA ARG A 65 11.30 35.18 15.02
C ARG A 65 11.74 33.71 15.12
N ARG A 66 12.63 33.40 16.07
CA ARG A 66 12.99 32.01 16.40
C ARG A 66 11.84 31.34 17.16
N GLY A 67 11.45 30.12 16.75
CA GLY A 67 10.57 29.23 17.53
C GLY A 67 9.09 29.17 17.12
N GLN A 68 8.67 29.91 16.08
CA GLN A 68 7.32 29.84 15.52
C GLN A 68 7.38 29.92 13.99
N LEU A 69 6.40 29.33 13.29
CA LEU A 69 6.26 29.37 11.83
C LEU A 69 5.10 30.28 11.42
N ARG A 70 5.33 31.17 10.46
CA ARG A 70 4.25 31.77 9.66
C ARG A 70 3.76 30.77 8.61
N VAL A 71 2.65 31.10 7.94
CA VAL A 71 2.07 30.28 6.87
C VAL A 71 3.12 29.92 5.81
N GLU A 72 3.91 30.89 5.35
CA GLU A 72 4.91 30.65 4.29
C GLU A 72 6.06 29.75 4.77
N GLU A 73 6.47 29.90 6.03
CA GLU A 73 7.49 29.06 6.67
C GLU A 73 6.95 27.66 6.92
N PHE A 74 5.68 27.51 7.28
CA PHE A 74 5.01 26.23 7.43
C PHE A 74 4.87 25.49 6.09
N ILE A 75 4.51 26.19 5.01
CA ILE A 75 4.50 25.62 3.66
C ILE A 75 5.89 25.10 3.31
N THR A 76 6.94 25.89 3.56
CA THR A 76 8.34 25.48 3.33
C THR A 76 8.73 24.25 4.17
N PHE A 77 8.36 24.25 5.46
CA PHE A 77 8.56 23.11 6.36
C PHE A 77 7.90 21.84 5.82
N TYR A 78 6.64 21.94 5.40
CA TYR A 78 5.89 20.82 4.86
C TYR A 78 6.50 20.32 3.54
N GLN A 79 6.86 21.22 2.63
CA GLN A 79 7.49 20.88 1.35
C GLN A 79 8.82 20.13 1.56
N MET A 80 9.64 20.53 2.54
CA MET A 80 10.87 19.80 2.87
C MET A 80 10.59 18.39 3.40
N LEU A 81 9.56 18.24 4.24
CA LEU A 81 9.14 16.97 4.81
C LEU A 81 8.62 16.00 3.73
N THR A 82 7.88 16.51 2.75
CA THR A 82 7.26 15.72 1.69
C THR A 82 8.05 15.72 0.39
N TYR A 83 9.28 16.24 0.39
CA TYR A 83 10.12 16.28 -0.80
C TYR A 83 10.51 14.88 -1.25
N ARG A 84 10.27 14.59 -2.53
CA ARG A 84 10.53 13.28 -3.15
C ARG A 84 11.49 13.46 -4.34
N PRO A 85 12.82 13.40 -4.13
CA PRO A 85 13.81 13.71 -5.17
C PRO A 85 13.72 12.80 -6.39
N GLU A 86 13.27 11.56 -6.21
CA GLU A 86 13.09 10.60 -7.30
C GLU A 86 11.96 10.98 -8.26
N LEU A 87 10.93 11.71 -7.79
CA LEU A 87 9.87 12.21 -8.69
C LEU A 87 10.38 13.34 -9.58
N MET A 88 11.19 14.24 -9.01
CA MET A 88 11.88 15.28 -9.77
C MET A 88 12.82 14.66 -10.80
N HIS A 89 13.52 13.59 -10.43
CA HIS A 89 14.40 12.88 -11.34
C HIS A 89 13.65 12.31 -12.55
N ILE A 90 12.51 11.64 -12.33
CA ILE A 90 11.68 11.11 -13.43
C ILE A 90 11.25 12.24 -14.39
N ILE A 91 10.75 13.35 -13.84
CA ILE A 91 10.36 14.51 -14.66
C ILE A 91 11.54 15.04 -15.47
N HIS A 92 12.70 15.24 -14.85
CA HIS A 92 13.87 15.74 -15.56
C HIS A 92 14.33 14.78 -16.65
N THR A 93 14.42 13.46 -16.37
CA THR A 93 14.83 12.44 -17.35
C THR A 93 13.98 12.47 -18.62
N TYR A 94 12.68 12.64 -18.47
CA TYR A 94 11.75 12.66 -19.60
C TYR A 94 11.57 14.05 -20.23
N SER A 95 11.79 15.13 -19.48
CA SER A 95 11.76 16.51 -20.03
C SER A 95 13.06 16.92 -20.76
N GLU A 96 14.20 16.32 -20.41
CA GLU A 96 15.51 16.59 -21.03
C GLU A 96 15.73 15.79 -22.32
N SER A 97 14.97 14.71 -22.55
CA SER A 97 15.06 13.88 -23.76
C SER A 97 14.48 14.57 -25.01
N CYS A 98 13.88 15.76 -24.86
CA CYS A 98 13.25 16.53 -25.94
C CYS A 98 14.14 17.63 -26.56
N GLU A 99 15.48 17.48 -26.61
CA GLU A 99 16.33 18.34 -27.45
C GLU A 99 16.09 18.14 -28.98
N LEU A 100 15.27 17.15 -29.37
CA LEU A 100 14.96 16.84 -30.78
C LEU A 100 13.66 17.46 -31.32
N CYS A 101 12.82 18.09 -30.49
CA CYS A 101 11.66 18.86 -30.98
C CYS A 101 11.94 20.36 -30.89
N THR A 102 12.16 20.95 -32.07
CA THR A 102 12.61 22.34 -32.28
C THR A 102 11.68 23.40 -31.67
N CYS A 103 12.03 23.97 -30.52
CA CYS A 103 11.75 25.38 -30.21
C CYS A 103 12.82 26.01 -29.30
N ASN A 104 14.01 26.20 -29.87
CA ASN A 104 14.96 27.29 -29.59
C ASN A 104 14.93 27.90 -28.16
N ARG A 105 15.57 27.25 -27.19
CA ARG A 105 16.06 27.90 -25.96
C ARG A 105 17.48 27.44 -25.66
N ASN A 106 18.31 28.43 -25.31
CA ASN A 106 19.79 28.45 -25.29
C ASN A 106 20.53 27.19 -24.78
N PRO A 107 21.65 26.79 -25.43
CA PRO A 107 22.47 25.67 -25.03
C PRO A 107 23.60 26.11 -24.10
N THR A 108 23.41 26.00 -22.80
CA THR A 108 24.53 25.96 -21.83
C THR A 108 23.97 25.49 -20.51
N ILE A 109 24.15 24.21 -20.17
CA ILE A 109 24.47 23.65 -18.83
C ILE A 109 24.66 22.14 -19.07
N ALA A 110 25.70 21.76 -19.81
CA ALA A 110 26.10 20.36 -19.97
C ALA A 110 27.18 19.95 -18.95
N ASN A 111 27.43 20.74 -17.90
CA ASN A 111 28.62 20.56 -17.07
C ASN A 111 28.42 20.96 -15.59
N ILE A 112 27.53 20.29 -14.85
CA ILE A 112 27.63 20.27 -13.37
C ILE A 112 27.11 18.93 -12.82
N CYS A 113 27.98 17.91 -12.70
CA CYS A 113 28.22 17.14 -11.47
C CYS A 113 28.95 15.80 -11.77
N PRO A 114 30.23 15.62 -11.38
CA PRO A 114 31.02 14.41 -11.70
C PRO A 114 30.75 13.18 -10.81
N ARG A 115 29.63 13.10 -10.07
CA ARG A 115 29.45 12.07 -9.02
C ARG A 115 28.61 10.85 -9.42
N TRP A 116 28.06 10.81 -10.63
CA TRP A 116 27.04 9.81 -10.99
C TRP A 116 27.52 8.59 -11.80
N GLN A 117 28.80 8.54 -12.19
CA GLN A 117 29.39 7.33 -12.80
C GLN A 117 29.54 6.13 -11.85
N VAL A 118 29.09 6.23 -10.59
CA VAL A 118 29.34 5.20 -9.56
C VAL A 118 28.09 4.39 -9.18
N ILE A 119 26.87 4.78 -9.61
CA ILE A 119 25.63 4.11 -9.16
C ILE A 119 25.07 3.09 -10.16
N GLU A 120 25.48 3.14 -11.44
CA GLU A 120 25.05 2.15 -12.46
C GLU A 120 25.47 0.70 -12.15
N SER A 121 26.45 0.47 -11.28
CA SER A 121 26.93 -0.88 -10.97
C SER A 121 26.16 -1.61 -9.86
N SER A 122 25.24 -0.94 -9.14
CA SER A 122 24.61 -1.51 -7.93
C SER A 122 23.10 -1.76 -8.02
N LEU A 123 22.44 -1.44 -9.13
CA LEU A 123 20.98 -1.63 -9.28
C LEU A 123 20.58 -2.94 -9.99
N VAL A 124 21.52 -3.88 -10.11
CA VAL A 124 21.21 -5.28 -10.45
C VAL A 124 21.03 -6.06 -9.14
N SER A 125 19.93 -5.80 -8.43
CA SER A 125 19.12 -6.79 -7.70
C SER A 125 18.26 -6.13 -6.61
N MET A 126 17.07 -6.70 -6.45
CA MET A 126 16.19 -6.67 -5.27
C MET A 126 15.08 -5.61 -5.19
N VAL A 127 13.85 -6.14 -5.34
CA VAL A 127 12.63 -5.77 -4.59
C VAL A 127 12.61 -6.65 -3.31
N PRO A 128 11.95 -6.32 -2.17
CA PRO A 128 11.55 -5.04 -1.57
C PRO A 128 12.06 -4.90 -0.11
N VAL A 129 12.89 -3.91 0.22
CA VAL A 129 13.09 -3.48 1.61
C VAL A 129 13.45 -1.99 1.59
N ILE A 130 12.53 -1.12 1.99
CA ILE A 130 12.89 0.24 2.41
C ILE A 130 12.64 0.32 3.92
N SER A 131 13.47 -0.41 4.65
CA SER A 131 13.91 -0.02 5.98
C SER A 131 15.31 0.55 5.82
N CYS A 132 15.49 1.81 6.19
CA CYS A 132 16.78 2.43 6.47
C CYS A 132 17.79 2.46 5.30
N LEU A 133 17.71 3.51 4.47
CA LEU A 133 18.91 4.03 3.80
C LEU A 133 19.47 5.20 4.62
N PRO A 134 20.80 5.30 4.79
CA PRO A 134 21.42 6.31 5.61
C PRO A 134 21.26 7.71 5.01
N PHE A 135 20.92 8.63 5.90
CA PHE A 135 20.69 10.05 5.75
C PHE A 135 21.69 10.75 4.80
N ALA A 136 21.16 11.43 3.78
CA ALA A 136 21.93 12.34 2.94
C ALA A 136 22.45 13.51 3.79
N GLN A 137 23.74 13.83 3.68
CA GLN A 137 24.39 14.94 4.37
C GLN A 137 23.87 16.32 3.90
N PRO A 138 24.00 17.37 4.74
CA PRO A 138 23.17 18.57 4.64
C PRO A 138 23.51 19.42 3.42
N PHE A 139 22.46 19.99 2.82
CA PHE A 139 22.56 21.02 1.79
C PHE A 139 23.41 22.20 2.28
N GLY A 140 24.41 22.58 1.48
CA GLY A 140 25.18 23.81 1.66
C GLY A 140 24.31 25.06 1.44
N PRO A 141 24.84 26.26 1.75
CA PRO A 141 24.06 27.50 1.73
C PRO A 141 23.51 27.75 0.33
N ALA A 142 22.25 28.16 0.27
CA ALA A 142 21.49 28.43 -0.95
C ALA A 142 22.27 29.32 -1.93
N SER A 143 23.00 28.69 -2.86
CA SER A 143 23.44 29.35 -4.07
C SER A 143 22.27 29.34 -5.03
N THR A 144 21.74 30.54 -5.26
CA THR A 144 20.78 30.96 -6.28
C THR A 144 20.38 29.85 -7.23
N ILE A 145 19.21 29.24 -6.98
CA ILE A 145 18.52 28.40 -7.96
C ILE A 145 18.14 29.33 -9.11
N SER A 146 19.03 29.39 -10.11
CA SER A 146 18.70 29.86 -11.45
C SER A 146 17.41 29.17 -11.88
N SER A 147 16.41 29.95 -12.29
CA SER A 147 15.09 29.47 -12.70
C SER A 147 15.20 28.40 -13.78
N VAL A 148 15.14 27.12 -13.39
CA VAL A 148 15.04 25.99 -14.31
C VAL A 148 13.59 25.88 -14.75
N THR A 149 13.35 26.01 -16.05
CA THR A 149 12.02 25.94 -16.68
C THR A 149 11.58 24.49 -16.96
N GLY A 150 11.86 23.54 -16.07
CA GLY A 150 11.74 22.09 -16.34
C GLY A 150 11.02 21.30 -15.24
N ASN A 151 9.90 21.80 -14.71
CA ASN A 151 9.14 21.10 -13.65
C ASN A 151 7.93 20.32 -14.17
N TYR A 152 7.80 20.19 -15.49
CA TYR A 152 6.65 19.58 -16.15
C TYR A 152 7.08 18.66 -17.29
N MET A 153 6.31 17.62 -17.54
CA MET A 153 6.41 16.78 -18.74
C MET A 153 5.27 17.11 -19.71
N THR A 154 5.56 17.22 -20.99
CA THR A 154 4.57 17.35 -22.06
C THR A 154 3.76 16.08 -22.22
N ILE A 155 2.62 16.16 -22.93
CA ILE A 155 1.77 15.01 -23.22
C ILE A 155 2.52 13.89 -23.97
N GLU A 156 3.45 14.21 -24.87
CA GLU A 156 4.30 13.23 -25.56
C GLU A 156 5.29 12.55 -24.61
N GLU A 157 5.93 13.31 -23.72
CA GLU A 157 6.90 12.79 -22.75
C GLU A 157 6.21 11.90 -21.71
N VAL A 158 5.03 12.29 -21.24
CA VAL A 158 4.21 11.42 -20.37
C VAL A 158 3.83 10.14 -21.10
N LYS A 159 3.44 10.21 -22.38
CA LYS A 159 3.14 9.01 -23.17
C LYS A 159 4.37 8.09 -23.27
N GLU A 160 5.55 8.66 -23.46
CA GLU A 160 6.80 7.91 -23.51
C GLU A 160 7.11 7.25 -22.17
N PHE A 161 6.98 7.97 -21.05
CA PHE A 161 7.12 7.42 -19.70
C PHE A 161 6.18 6.24 -19.45
N MET A 162 4.90 6.40 -19.80
CA MET A 162 3.90 5.34 -19.62
C MET A 162 4.24 4.09 -20.44
N LEU A 163 4.78 4.27 -21.66
CA LEU A 163 5.21 3.16 -22.51
C LEU A 163 6.49 2.49 -22.02
N ASN A 164 7.52 3.28 -21.71
CA ASN A 164 8.87 2.79 -21.44
C ASN A 164 9.01 2.27 -20.01
N GLU A 165 8.43 2.95 -19.02
CA GLU A 165 8.52 2.54 -17.60
C GLU A 165 7.33 1.69 -17.18
N GLN A 166 6.10 2.18 -17.41
CA GLN A 166 4.89 1.49 -16.93
C GLN A 166 4.42 0.36 -17.86
N LYS A 167 5.02 0.24 -19.05
CA LYS A 167 4.64 -0.73 -20.11
C LYS A 167 3.17 -0.63 -20.52
N GLN A 168 2.60 0.58 -20.44
CA GLN A 168 1.24 0.89 -20.84
C GLN A 168 1.24 1.68 -22.16
N SER A 169 0.61 1.10 -23.19
CA SER A 169 0.46 1.77 -24.49
C SER A 169 -0.79 2.64 -24.47
N LEU A 170 -0.60 3.94 -24.29
CA LEU A 170 -1.68 4.93 -24.25
C LEU A 170 -1.69 5.80 -25.51
N THR A 171 -2.89 6.17 -25.96
CA THR A 171 -3.07 7.22 -26.98
C THR A 171 -2.84 8.61 -26.35
N LEU A 172 -2.51 9.62 -27.16
CA LEU A 172 -2.37 10.99 -26.66
C LEU A 172 -3.66 11.48 -25.98
N THR A 173 -4.84 11.13 -26.51
CA THR A 173 -6.12 11.45 -25.88
C THR A 173 -6.24 10.87 -24.47
N GLN A 174 -5.86 9.61 -24.26
CA GLN A 174 -5.86 8.98 -22.94
C GLN A 174 -4.85 9.62 -21.99
N VAL A 175 -3.69 10.04 -22.49
CA VAL A 175 -2.70 10.77 -21.68
C VAL A 175 -3.21 12.15 -21.27
N ALA A 176 -3.86 12.89 -22.18
CA ALA A 176 -4.50 14.16 -21.83
C ALA A 176 -5.59 14.00 -20.76
N GLU A 177 -6.40 12.95 -20.85
CA GLU A 177 -7.40 12.62 -19.84
C GLU A 177 -6.76 12.28 -18.49
N LEU A 178 -5.65 11.53 -18.51
CA LEU A 178 -4.87 11.19 -17.31
C LEU A 178 -4.33 12.45 -16.63
N ILE A 179 -3.70 13.37 -17.38
CA ILE A 179 -3.19 14.64 -16.85
C ILE A 179 -4.33 15.48 -16.27
N LYS A 180 -5.43 15.64 -17.02
CA LYS A 180 -6.61 16.38 -16.54
C LYS A 180 -7.21 15.81 -15.25
N LYS A 181 -7.17 14.48 -15.12
CA LYS A 181 -7.69 13.76 -13.97
C LYS A 181 -6.79 13.94 -12.75
N PHE A 182 -5.48 13.77 -12.89
CA PHE A 182 -4.58 13.60 -11.75
C PHE A 182 -3.71 14.81 -11.41
N ASP A 183 -3.39 15.69 -12.37
CA ASP A 183 -2.60 16.88 -12.05
C ASP A 183 -3.43 17.85 -11.20
N PRO A 184 -2.97 18.33 -10.03
CA PRO A 184 -3.73 19.32 -9.26
C PRO A 184 -3.58 20.75 -9.79
N SER A 185 -2.57 21.06 -10.62
CA SER A 185 -2.32 22.39 -11.18
C SER A 185 -3.38 22.79 -12.20
N THR A 186 -3.90 24.02 -12.12
CA THR A 186 -4.86 24.49 -13.14
C THR A 186 -4.15 24.73 -14.45
N GLU A 187 -2.95 25.30 -14.38
CA GLU A 187 -2.07 25.55 -15.51
C GLU A 187 -1.66 24.23 -16.19
N GLY A 188 -1.28 23.21 -15.41
CA GLY A 188 -0.94 21.88 -15.94
C GLY A 188 -2.12 21.25 -16.71
N LYS A 189 -3.34 21.39 -16.19
CA LYS A 189 -4.56 20.91 -16.88
C LYS A 189 -4.90 21.68 -18.15
N GLU A 190 -4.66 22.99 -18.16
CA GLU A 190 -4.93 23.84 -19.32
C GLU A 190 -3.89 23.64 -20.43
N CYS A 191 -2.62 23.53 -20.06
CA CYS A 191 -1.50 23.31 -20.98
C CYS A 191 -1.34 21.84 -21.39
N ILE A 192 -2.00 20.90 -20.69
CA ILE A 192 -1.81 19.44 -20.85
C ILE A 192 -0.35 19.05 -20.59
N GLU A 193 0.17 19.54 -19.48
CA GLU A 193 1.51 19.28 -18.99
C GLU A 193 1.42 18.71 -17.57
N LEU A 194 2.22 17.67 -17.29
CA LEU A 194 2.19 16.94 -16.03
C LEU A 194 3.31 17.42 -15.11
N GLY A 195 2.94 18.00 -13.97
CA GLY A 195 3.85 18.39 -12.91
C GLY A 195 4.16 17.26 -11.93
N VAL A 196 5.05 17.55 -10.98
CA VAL A 196 5.54 16.61 -9.94
C VAL A 196 4.40 16.04 -9.11
N ASP A 197 3.47 16.89 -8.69
CA ASP A 197 2.32 16.47 -7.90
C ASP A 197 1.38 15.59 -8.74
N GLY A 198 1.16 15.91 -10.02
CA GLY A 198 0.38 15.09 -10.93
C GLY A 198 1.01 13.71 -11.16
N LEU A 199 2.33 13.65 -11.36
CA LEU A 199 3.06 12.38 -11.47
C LEU A 199 2.92 11.55 -10.18
N ARG A 200 3.04 12.18 -9.01
CA ARG A 200 2.82 11.52 -7.72
C ARG A 200 1.42 10.89 -7.64
N GLU A 201 0.38 11.66 -7.99
CA GLU A 201 -1.01 11.17 -7.96
C GLU A 201 -1.23 10.04 -8.96
N ILE A 202 -0.64 10.09 -10.16
CA ILE A 202 -0.68 8.98 -11.13
C ILE A 202 -0.01 7.73 -10.54
N LEU A 203 1.19 7.85 -9.97
CA LEU A 203 1.93 6.71 -9.43
C LEU A 203 1.23 6.04 -8.24
N LEU A 204 0.46 6.80 -7.47
CA LEU A 204 -0.33 6.31 -6.34
C LEU A 204 -1.77 5.91 -6.73
N SER A 205 -2.18 6.15 -7.98
CA SER A 205 -3.53 5.88 -8.46
C SER A 205 -3.86 4.39 -8.50
N GLU A 206 -5.15 4.07 -8.51
CA GLU A 206 -5.61 2.69 -8.68
C GLU A 206 -5.23 2.09 -10.04
N GLU A 207 -5.12 2.95 -11.06
CA GLU A 207 -4.68 2.59 -12.42
C GLU A 207 -3.20 2.22 -12.50
N ASN A 208 -2.37 2.71 -11.55
CA ASN A 208 -0.93 2.42 -11.52
C ASN A 208 -0.51 1.49 -10.38
N GLN A 209 -1.47 0.79 -9.77
CA GLN A 209 -1.17 -0.25 -8.80
C GLN A 209 -0.49 -1.46 -9.45
N LEU A 210 0.43 -2.08 -8.72
CA LEU A 210 1.21 -3.24 -9.16
C LEU A 210 0.34 -4.43 -9.61
N MET A 211 -0.80 -4.63 -8.95
CA MET A 211 -1.73 -5.71 -9.27
C MET A 211 -2.65 -5.29 -10.40
N LYS A 212 -2.66 -6.07 -11.48
CA LYS A 212 -3.59 -5.89 -12.61
C LYS A 212 -5.05 -5.83 -12.13
N PRO A 213 -5.84 -4.81 -12.54
CA PRO A 213 -7.24 -4.68 -12.13
C PRO A 213 -8.08 -5.93 -12.38
N GLU A 214 -7.83 -6.63 -13.50
CA GLU A 214 -8.52 -7.85 -13.91
C GLU A 214 -8.28 -9.04 -12.97
N HIS A 215 -7.27 -8.94 -12.09
CA HIS A 215 -6.90 -9.98 -11.15
C HIS A 215 -7.33 -9.68 -9.70
N ARG A 216 -7.85 -8.48 -9.40
CA ARG A 216 -8.10 -8.07 -8.01
C ARG A 216 -9.38 -8.65 -7.42
N ASN A 217 -10.49 -8.55 -8.16
CA ASN A 217 -11.83 -8.86 -7.64
C ASN A 217 -12.61 -9.86 -8.52
N THR A 218 -11.92 -10.50 -9.46
CA THR A 218 -12.53 -11.36 -10.47
C THR A 218 -11.74 -12.65 -10.61
N ILE A 219 -12.45 -13.76 -10.76
CA ILE A 219 -11.85 -15.02 -11.16
C ILE A 219 -11.53 -14.95 -12.65
N TYR A 220 -10.24 -14.95 -12.98
CA TYR A 220 -9.74 -14.83 -14.35
C TYR A 220 -9.11 -16.12 -14.89
N GLN A 221 -8.89 -17.11 -14.02
CA GLN A 221 -8.30 -18.39 -14.40
C GLN A 221 -9.37 -19.36 -14.92
N ASP A 222 -8.98 -20.30 -15.78
CA ASP A 222 -9.85 -21.39 -16.19
C ASP A 222 -10.12 -22.31 -14.99
N MET A 223 -11.36 -22.31 -14.47
CA MET A 223 -11.79 -23.09 -13.31
C MET A 223 -12.47 -24.41 -13.68
N THR A 224 -12.29 -24.87 -14.93
CA THR A 224 -12.90 -26.12 -15.45
C THR A 224 -11.94 -27.31 -15.51
N LYS A 225 -10.64 -27.09 -15.22
CA LYS A 225 -9.63 -28.16 -15.24
C LYS A 225 -9.82 -29.12 -14.06
N PRO A 226 -9.24 -30.33 -14.12
CA PRO A 226 -9.18 -31.23 -12.97
C PRO A 226 -8.49 -30.57 -11.76
N ILE A 227 -8.93 -30.93 -10.55
CA ILE A 227 -8.44 -30.34 -9.29
C ILE A 227 -6.91 -30.35 -9.12
N THR A 228 -6.24 -31.34 -9.70
CA THR A 228 -4.78 -31.50 -9.67
C THR A 228 -4.01 -30.40 -10.39
N HIS A 229 -4.68 -29.49 -11.09
CA HIS A 229 -4.07 -28.35 -11.79
C HIS A 229 -4.03 -27.07 -10.94
N TYR A 230 -4.62 -27.07 -9.75
CA TYR A 230 -4.72 -25.89 -8.91
C TYR A 230 -3.92 -26.03 -7.63
N TRP A 231 -3.30 -24.93 -7.20
CA TRP A 231 -2.85 -24.81 -5.82
C TRP A 231 -4.05 -24.48 -4.93
N ILE A 232 -4.20 -25.21 -3.83
CA ILE A 232 -5.31 -25.07 -2.90
C ILE A 232 -4.78 -24.44 -1.61
N ASN A 233 -5.32 -23.28 -1.24
CA ASN A 233 -5.02 -22.64 0.03
C ASN A 233 -5.48 -23.58 1.18
N THR A 234 -4.52 -24.10 1.94
CA THR A 234 -4.73 -25.21 2.88
C THR A 234 -4.19 -24.83 4.25
N SER A 235 -4.93 -25.16 5.29
CA SER A 235 -4.55 -24.97 6.69
C SER A 235 -4.26 -26.32 7.34
N HIS A 236 -3.20 -26.37 8.15
CA HIS A 236 -2.80 -27.52 8.95
C HIS A 236 -3.07 -27.22 10.43
N ASN A 237 -3.56 -28.21 11.18
CA ASN A 237 -4.03 -28.08 12.56
C ASN A 237 -4.91 -26.83 12.75
N THR A 238 -5.92 -26.67 11.87
CA THR A 238 -6.70 -25.43 11.74
C THR A 238 -7.29 -24.94 13.05
N TYR A 239 -7.62 -25.86 13.94
CA TYR A 239 -8.22 -25.60 15.25
C TYR A 239 -7.30 -24.85 16.23
N LEU A 240 -5.98 -24.77 16.00
CA LEU A 240 -5.01 -24.12 16.88
C LEU A 240 -4.96 -22.60 16.64
N CYS A 241 -5.13 -21.81 17.71
CA CYS A 241 -5.03 -20.35 17.63
C CYS A 241 -3.61 -19.81 17.85
N ALA A 242 -2.70 -20.64 18.35
CA ALA A 242 -1.36 -20.23 18.79
C ALA A 242 -0.33 -21.34 18.49
N ASN A 243 0.59 -21.61 19.43
CA ASN A 243 1.64 -22.61 19.22
C ASN A 243 1.11 -24.04 19.36
N GLN A 244 1.92 -25.02 18.94
CA GLN A 244 1.56 -26.45 18.90
C GLN A 244 1.52 -27.14 20.28
N VAL A 245 1.84 -26.45 21.38
CA VAL A 245 2.02 -27.08 22.71
C VAL A 245 1.10 -26.47 23.78
N VAL A 246 0.86 -25.16 23.68
CA VAL A 246 0.11 -24.33 24.63
C VAL A 246 -0.71 -23.30 23.84
N GLY A 247 -2.03 -23.37 23.98
CA GLY A 247 -2.94 -22.45 23.33
C GLY A 247 -4.38 -22.94 23.45
N ASP A 248 -5.28 -22.26 22.74
CA ASP A 248 -6.69 -22.61 22.70
C ASP A 248 -7.04 -23.31 21.38
N CYS A 249 -7.86 -24.35 21.49
CA CYS A 249 -8.58 -24.98 20.38
C CYS A 249 -9.95 -24.31 20.29
N THR A 250 -10.25 -23.62 19.19
CA THR A 250 -11.52 -22.91 19.06
C THR A 250 -12.08 -23.00 17.66
N GLY A 251 -13.41 -22.93 17.53
CA GLY A 251 -14.05 -22.81 16.23
C GLY A 251 -13.69 -21.50 15.49
N GLU A 252 -13.38 -20.41 16.20
CA GLU A 252 -13.04 -19.12 15.60
C GLU A 252 -11.82 -19.21 14.66
N SER A 253 -10.87 -20.10 14.95
CA SER A 253 -9.73 -20.37 14.08
C SER A 253 -10.16 -20.82 12.67
N TYR A 254 -11.18 -21.68 12.56
CA TYR A 254 -11.79 -22.08 11.30
C TYR A 254 -12.47 -20.91 10.59
N VAL A 255 -13.19 -20.06 11.34
CA VAL A 255 -13.84 -18.86 10.80
C VAL A 255 -12.80 -17.95 10.16
N GLN A 256 -11.69 -17.69 10.84
CA GLN A 256 -10.61 -16.84 10.33
C GLN A 256 -9.92 -17.45 9.11
N ALA A 257 -9.67 -18.77 9.11
CA ALA A 257 -9.11 -19.45 7.94
C ALA A 257 -10.03 -19.31 6.72
N LEU A 258 -11.34 -19.53 6.89
CA LEU A 258 -12.32 -19.45 5.80
C LEU A 258 -12.50 -18.02 5.27
N LYS A 259 -12.52 -17.00 6.16
CA LYS A 259 -12.54 -15.57 5.77
C LYS A 259 -11.28 -15.12 5.02
N ARG A 260 -10.16 -15.83 5.16
CA ARG A 260 -8.93 -15.61 4.40
C ARG A 260 -8.85 -16.47 3.12
N GLY A 261 -9.97 -17.05 2.71
CA GLY A 261 -10.08 -17.85 1.48
C GLY A 261 -9.46 -19.25 1.58
N CYS A 262 -9.20 -19.78 2.77
CA CYS A 262 -8.73 -21.16 2.92
C CYS A 262 -9.79 -22.14 2.40
N ARG A 263 -9.37 -23.14 1.62
CA ARG A 263 -10.22 -24.15 0.95
C ARG A 263 -9.95 -25.58 1.41
N SER A 264 -9.04 -25.80 2.35
CA SER A 264 -8.84 -27.11 2.99
C SER A 264 -8.51 -26.90 4.46
N VAL A 265 -9.34 -27.46 5.34
CA VAL A 265 -9.20 -27.34 6.80
C VAL A 265 -9.12 -28.71 7.45
N GLU A 266 -8.38 -28.79 8.55
CA GLU A 266 -8.06 -30.03 9.25
C GLU A 266 -8.83 -30.19 10.55
N LEU A 267 -9.22 -31.43 10.86
CA LEU A 267 -10.03 -31.82 12.02
C LEU A 267 -9.43 -33.09 12.64
N ASP A 268 -8.79 -32.94 13.80
CA ASP A 268 -8.21 -34.07 14.55
C ASP A 268 -9.26 -34.63 15.49
N LEU A 269 -9.95 -35.67 15.03
CA LEU A 269 -11.11 -36.25 15.68
C LEU A 269 -10.68 -37.25 16.76
N HIS A 270 -11.14 -37.03 17.99
CA HIS A 270 -10.91 -37.93 19.12
C HIS A 270 -12.21 -38.23 19.87
N ASP A 271 -12.18 -39.31 20.65
CA ASP A 271 -13.28 -39.64 21.56
C ASP A 271 -13.40 -38.58 22.68
N GLY A 272 -14.61 -38.02 22.83
CA GLY A 272 -14.97 -37.20 23.98
C GLY A 272 -15.51 -38.02 25.14
N ALA A 273 -15.33 -37.52 26.36
CA ALA A 273 -15.66 -38.22 27.60
C ALA A 273 -17.17 -38.35 27.86
N ASP A 274 -17.97 -37.48 27.26
CA ASP A 274 -19.43 -37.48 27.33
C ASP A 274 -20.09 -38.37 26.25
N GLY A 275 -19.27 -39.06 25.45
CA GLY A 275 -19.72 -39.91 24.34
C GLY A 275 -19.88 -39.17 23.01
N HIS A 276 -19.60 -37.86 22.95
CA HIS A 276 -19.60 -37.08 21.71
C HIS A 276 -18.17 -36.84 21.19
N PRO A 277 -17.93 -36.91 19.86
CA PRO A 277 -16.61 -36.66 19.30
C PRO A 277 -16.14 -35.22 19.52
N VAL A 278 -14.84 -35.04 19.73
CA VAL A 278 -14.20 -33.74 19.91
C VAL A 278 -13.05 -33.53 18.92
N VAL A 279 -12.65 -32.27 18.74
CA VAL A 279 -11.39 -31.92 18.07
C VAL A 279 -10.31 -31.70 19.13
N ARG A 280 -9.20 -32.44 19.02
CA ARG A 280 -8.13 -32.47 20.03
C ARG A 280 -6.76 -32.55 19.39
N HIS A 281 -5.81 -31.77 19.94
CA HIS A 281 -4.38 -31.99 19.69
C HIS A 281 -3.82 -32.98 20.70
N ALA A 282 -3.62 -34.24 20.30
CA ALA A 282 -3.16 -35.29 21.21
C ALA A 282 -1.81 -34.96 21.88
N PHE A 283 -1.61 -35.48 23.09
CA PHE A 283 -0.36 -35.31 23.87
C PHE A 283 -0.02 -33.86 24.26
N THR A 284 -1.01 -32.98 24.35
CA THR A 284 -0.83 -31.57 24.77
C THR A 284 -1.77 -31.16 25.91
N PHE A 285 -1.61 -29.92 26.41
CA PHE A 285 -2.48 -29.34 27.46
C PHE A 285 -3.65 -28.53 26.91
N ILE A 286 -3.86 -28.57 25.60
CA ILE A 286 -4.90 -27.78 24.91
C ILE A 286 -6.26 -28.42 25.19
N LYS A 287 -7.24 -27.59 25.55
CA LYS A 287 -8.61 -28.08 25.79
C LYS A 287 -9.25 -28.54 24.49
N ASP A 288 -10.05 -29.59 24.59
CA ASP A 288 -10.82 -30.11 23.48
C ASP A 288 -11.91 -29.11 23.06
N ALA A 289 -12.26 -29.13 21.77
CA ALA A 289 -13.39 -28.38 21.24
C ALA A 289 -14.49 -29.34 20.76
N ASP A 290 -15.75 -28.95 20.97
CA ASP A 290 -16.91 -29.73 20.51
C ASP A 290 -16.94 -29.80 18.98
N LEU A 291 -16.99 -31.02 18.43
CA LEU A 291 -16.99 -31.20 16.99
C LEU A 291 -18.24 -30.59 16.34
N ARG A 292 -19.42 -30.72 16.98
CA ARG A 292 -20.67 -30.26 16.38
C ARG A 292 -20.69 -28.75 16.24
N GLU A 293 -20.18 -28.03 17.23
CA GLU A 293 -20.01 -26.57 17.19
C GLU A 293 -19.08 -26.16 16.04
N ILE A 294 -17.91 -26.78 15.93
CA ILE A 294 -16.94 -26.50 14.86
C ILE A 294 -17.58 -26.72 13.48
N LEU A 295 -18.25 -27.87 13.27
CA LEU A 295 -18.88 -28.17 11.98
C LEU A 295 -19.99 -27.16 11.62
N ASN A 296 -20.74 -26.65 12.61
CA ASN A 296 -21.74 -25.60 12.37
C ASN A 296 -21.10 -24.28 11.94
N GLN A 297 -19.98 -23.89 12.57
CA GLN A 297 -19.24 -22.70 12.15
C GLN A 297 -18.66 -22.87 10.74
N ILE A 298 -18.06 -24.03 10.45
CA ILE A 298 -17.59 -24.35 9.10
C ILE A 298 -18.74 -24.23 8.10
N LYS A 299 -19.92 -24.79 8.37
CA LYS A 299 -21.10 -24.67 7.49
C LYS A 299 -21.48 -23.21 7.22
N GLN A 300 -21.46 -22.38 8.26
CA GLN A 300 -21.84 -20.98 8.16
C GLN A 300 -20.86 -20.17 7.30
N PHE A 301 -19.56 -20.44 7.40
CA PHE A 301 -18.51 -19.63 6.76
C PHE A 301 -17.87 -20.28 5.53
N ALA A 302 -18.19 -21.55 5.20
CA ALA A 302 -17.54 -22.32 4.15
C ALA A 302 -17.45 -21.56 2.82
N PHE A 303 -18.49 -20.80 2.46
CA PHE A 303 -18.59 -20.12 1.18
C PHE A 303 -18.73 -18.59 1.30
N CYS A 304 -18.31 -18.01 2.43
CA CYS A 304 -18.41 -16.55 2.63
C CYS A 304 -17.48 -15.76 1.71
N GLU A 305 -16.25 -16.26 1.48
CA GLU A 305 -15.22 -15.59 0.68
C GLU A 305 -15.05 -16.23 -0.71
N SER A 306 -15.41 -17.50 -0.87
CA SER A 306 -15.16 -18.24 -2.11
C SER A 306 -16.26 -19.26 -2.40
N PRO A 307 -16.76 -19.34 -3.64
CA PRO A 307 -17.79 -20.32 -4.03
C PRO A 307 -17.20 -21.71 -4.33
N TYR A 308 -15.87 -21.85 -4.37
CA TYR A 308 -15.21 -23.11 -4.73
C TYR A 308 -15.24 -24.14 -3.59
N PRO A 309 -15.09 -25.44 -3.91
CA PRO A 309 -15.21 -26.52 -2.93
C PRO A 309 -14.30 -26.33 -1.72
N LEU A 310 -14.81 -26.75 -0.56
CA LEU A 310 -14.07 -26.84 0.69
C LEU A 310 -13.76 -28.31 0.99
N PHE A 311 -12.50 -28.59 1.34
CA PHE A 311 -12.03 -29.90 1.77
C PHE A 311 -11.95 -29.97 3.30
N LEU A 312 -12.48 -31.04 3.87
CA LEU A 312 -12.32 -31.36 5.28
C LEU A 312 -11.33 -32.53 5.39
N ASN A 313 -10.13 -32.26 5.91
CA ASN A 313 -9.15 -33.29 6.22
C ASN A 313 -9.48 -33.87 7.60
N LEU A 314 -9.90 -35.13 7.65
CA LEU A 314 -10.32 -35.79 8.89
C LEU A 314 -9.21 -36.72 9.38
N GLU A 315 -8.48 -36.31 10.42
CA GLU A 315 -7.55 -37.20 11.11
C GLU A 315 -8.32 -37.94 12.21
N ASN A 316 -8.64 -39.22 11.98
CA ASN A 316 -9.65 -39.93 12.77
C ASN A 316 -9.05 -40.89 13.78
N HIS A 317 -9.13 -40.54 15.06
CA HIS A 317 -8.75 -41.36 16.21
C HIS A 317 -9.96 -41.79 17.06
N CYS A 318 -11.18 -41.60 16.57
CA CYS A 318 -12.40 -41.98 17.29
C CYS A 318 -12.60 -43.50 17.30
N SER A 319 -13.22 -44.03 18.36
CA SER A 319 -13.76 -45.39 18.40
C SER A 319 -14.89 -45.57 17.38
N ILE A 320 -15.17 -46.82 16.99
CA ILE A 320 -16.24 -47.15 16.03
C ILE A 320 -17.60 -46.58 16.45
N MET A 321 -17.89 -46.50 17.76
CA MET A 321 -19.13 -45.91 18.24
C MET A 321 -19.19 -44.41 17.95
N GLN A 322 -18.12 -43.67 18.25
CA GLN A 322 -18.08 -42.22 18.02
C GLN A 322 -17.87 -41.87 16.54
N GLN A 323 -17.20 -42.71 15.74
CA GLN A 323 -17.15 -42.55 14.27
C GLN A 323 -18.55 -42.54 13.63
N LYS A 324 -19.49 -43.33 14.14
CA LYS A 324 -20.89 -43.28 13.69
C LYS A 324 -21.53 -41.93 14.02
N ILE A 325 -21.20 -41.34 15.16
CA ILE A 325 -21.67 -40.01 15.56
C ILE A 325 -21.07 -38.93 14.66
N VAL A 326 -19.77 -39.00 14.35
CA VAL A 326 -19.12 -38.12 13.36
C VAL A 326 -19.87 -38.16 12.03
N ALA A 327 -20.15 -39.35 11.51
CA ALA A 327 -20.89 -39.51 10.25
C ALA A 327 -22.31 -38.91 10.32
N ILE A 328 -23.01 -39.10 11.46
CA ILE A 328 -24.32 -38.49 11.70
C ILE A 328 -24.21 -36.96 11.68
N PHE A 329 -23.23 -36.37 12.37
CA PHE A 329 -23.03 -34.92 12.38
C PHE A 329 -22.74 -34.36 10.99
N LEU A 330 -21.84 -35.00 10.23
CA LEU A 330 -21.53 -34.57 8.86
C LEU A 330 -22.78 -34.58 7.96
N ILE A 331 -23.60 -35.62 8.05
CA ILE A 331 -24.84 -35.75 7.28
C ILE A 331 -25.91 -34.74 7.73
N ASP A 332 -26.09 -34.54 9.03
CA ASP A 332 -27.06 -33.62 9.62
C ASP A 332 -26.74 -32.17 9.24
N ILE A 333 -25.46 -31.79 9.39
CA ILE A 333 -25.00 -30.42 9.22
C ILE A 333 -24.86 -30.07 7.74
N PHE A 334 -24.10 -30.85 6.96
CA PHE A 334 -23.83 -30.51 5.55
C PHE A 334 -24.84 -31.11 4.57
N GLY A 335 -25.74 -31.97 5.05
CA GLY A 335 -26.68 -32.71 4.22
C GLY A 335 -26.06 -33.95 3.57
N ARG A 336 -26.91 -34.83 3.03
CA ARG A 336 -26.43 -35.90 2.14
C ARG A 336 -26.12 -35.31 0.78
N LYS A 337 -24.97 -35.69 0.22
CA LYS A 337 -24.70 -35.49 -1.22
C LYS A 337 -25.83 -36.17 -2.01
N LYS A 338 -26.61 -35.38 -2.75
CA LYS A 338 -27.36 -35.93 -3.89
C LYS A 338 -26.31 -36.26 -4.93
N GLU A 339 -25.94 -37.54 -5.08
CA GLU A 339 -25.25 -37.96 -6.29
C GLU A 339 -26.21 -37.71 -7.46
N SER A 340 -26.07 -36.57 -8.14
CA SER A 340 -26.41 -36.54 -9.55
C SER A 340 -25.39 -37.44 -10.24
N ARG A 341 -25.72 -38.73 -10.35
CA ARG A 341 -25.11 -39.61 -11.33
C ARG A 341 -25.47 -39.04 -12.70
N THR A 342 -24.70 -38.07 -13.17
CA THR A 342 -24.65 -37.77 -14.60
C THR A 342 -24.04 -39.00 -15.24
N LYS A 343 -24.89 -39.72 -15.98
CA LYS A 343 -24.54 -40.88 -16.81
C LYS A 343 -23.54 -40.52 -17.89
#